data_AF-A0AAU3Q4I3-F1
#
_entry.id   AF-A0AAU3Q4I3-F1
#
_cell.length_a   1.000
_cell.length_b   1.000
_cell.length_c   1.000
_cell.angle_alpha   90.00
_cell.angle_beta   90.00
_cell.angle_gamma   90.00
#
_symmetry.space_group_name_H-M   'P 1'
#
loop_
_entity.id
_entity.type
_entity.pdbx_description
1 polymer ?
#
loop_
_entity_poly.entity_id
_entity_poly.type
_entity_poly.pdbx_seq_one_letter_code
_entity_poly.pdbx_strand_id
1 'polypeptide(L)'
;MVGDGGKRDRAGNRAGRGLFRTMLVVDRVEVGSSQGCVTVRVGDVEGDPVGIVVPGESVPGLLDTVDRAILEAEDQYWDVVVPYVRSVGAADQEEVARALSAWHREQRWEQAAMDAPAEDVMFLLSNAGHVAVGANPPASPIPVLAIFDPLQLRRISPAIRAASRQAVLETATRPALLRVRAAHEVLGARPWRESDSREASSQAEASADIKARYTAHVRRSPRGGPA
;
A
#
# COMPACT_ATOMS: atom_id res chain seq x y z
N MET A 1 55.37 23.57 23.51
CA MET A 1 54.26 23.43 24.48
C MET A 1 52.99 23.39 23.67
N VAL A 2 52.37 22.22 23.51
CA VAL A 2 51.16 21.78 24.27
C VAL A 2 50.03 22.77 24.03
N GLY A 3 48.89 22.46 23.42
CA GLY A 3 48.14 21.21 23.27
C GLY A 3 46.64 21.59 23.27
N ASP A 4 45.78 20.64 22.92
CA ASP A 4 44.31 20.66 22.93
C ASP A 4 43.58 21.45 21.85
N GLY A 5 42.64 20.86 21.10
CA GLY A 5 41.78 19.73 21.46
C GLY A 5 40.34 20.21 21.55
N GLY A 6 39.70 20.35 20.39
CA GLY A 6 38.35 20.92 20.28
C GLY A 6 37.53 20.24 19.19
N LYS A 7 37.52 18.90 19.22
CA LYS A 7 36.65 18.03 18.45
C LYS A 7 35.20 18.34 18.82
N ARG A 8 34.51 19.20 18.06
CA ARG A 8 33.06 19.42 18.20
C ARG A 8 32.32 18.47 17.26
N ASP A 9 31.92 17.36 17.84
CA ASP A 9 30.61 16.74 17.70
C ASP A 9 30.09 16.50 16.28
N ARG A 10 30.64 15.44 15.67
CA ARG A 10 29.87 14.54 14.82
C ARG A 10 28.86 13.77 15.70
N ALA A 11 27.80 14.43 16.13
CA ALA A 11 26.67 13.78 16.79
C ALA A 11 25.40 14.57 16.49
N GLY A 12 24.54 14.03 15.64
CA GLY A 12 23.21 14.60 15.45
C GLY A 12 22.52 14.33 14.12
N ASN A 13 22.72 13.19 13.46
CA ASN A 13 21.74 12.77 12.44
C ASN A 13 21.58 11.24 12.37
N ARG A 14 21.36 10.62 13.54
CA ARG A 14 20.85 9.24 13.66
C ARG A 14 19.34 9.24 13.99
N ALA A 15 18.59 10.19 13.43
CA ALA A 15 17.13 10.23 13.55
C ALA A 15 16.40 9.33 12.52
N GLY A 16 17.13 8.67 11.62
CA GLY A 16 16.54 7.86 10.53
C GLY A 16 16.30 6.38 10.83
N ARG A 17 16.44 5.91 12.07
CA ARG A 17 16.15 4.50 12.41
C ARG A 17 14.68 4.36 12.83
N GLY A 18 13.83 4.02 11.86
CA GLY A 18 12.44 3.57 12.08
C GLY A 18 11.37 4.54 11.59
N LEU A 19 11.52 5.11 10.39
CA LEU A 19 10.56 6.06 9.81
C LEU A 19 9.17 5.45 9.59
N PHE A 20 9.06 4.15 9.33
CA PHE A 20 7.79 3.44 9.17
C PHE A 20 7.67 2.32 10.21
N ARG A 21 7.26 2.65 11.43
CA ARG A 21 7.00 1.64 12.47
C ARG A 21 5.82 0.73 12.13
N THR A 22 4.95 1.17 11.23
CA THR A 22 3.77 0.44 10.82
C THR A 22 3.90 0.06 9.36
N MET A 23 4.22 -1.20 9.13
CA MET A 23 4.25 -1.81 7.81
C MET A 23 3.18 -2.88 7.75
N LEU A 24 2.28 -2.74 6.78
CA LEU A 24 1.10 -3.59 6.63
C LEU A 24 1.16 -4.27 5.28
N VAL A 25 1.17 -5.59 5.26
CA VAL A 25 0.91 -6.34 4.02
C VAL A 25 -0.58 -6.45 3.89
N VAL A 26 -1.14 -5.73 2.94
CA VAL A 26 -2.57 -5.39 2.95
C VAL A 26 -3.40 -6.61 2.58
N ASP A 27 -4.17 -7.08 3.53
CA ASP A 27 -5.14 -8.16 3.36
C ASP A 27 -6.53 -7.57 3.05
N ARG A 28 -6.93 -6.55 3.83
CA ARG A 28 -8.25 -5.92 3.75
C ARG A 28 -8.15 -4.43 3.47
N VAL A 29 -9.10 -3.94 2.66
CA VAL A 29 -9.17 -2.54 2.24
C VAL A 29 -10.61 -2.06 2.23
N GLU A 30 -10.85 -0.93 2.88
CA GLU A 30 -12.08 -0.16 2.72
C GLU A 30 -11.77 1.17 2.03
N VAL A 31 -12.55 1.50 0.99
CA VAL A 31 -12.45 2.78 0.28
C VAL A 31 -13.75 3.55 0.44
N GLY A 32 -13.64 4.85 0.69
CA GLY A 32 -14.78 5.74 0.81
C GLY A 32 -14.41 7.20 0.60
N SER A 33 -15.40 8.08 0.77
CA SER A 33 -15.22 9.53 0.81
C SER A 33 -15.76 10.10 2.12
N SER A 34 -15.12 11.15 2.61
CA SER A 34 -15.64 11.96 3.70
C SER A 34 -14.98 13.32 3.73
N GLN A 35 -15.75 14.37 4.05
CA GLN A 35 -15.23 15.73 4.24
C GLN A 35 -14.44 16.25 3.04
N GLY A 36 -14.81 15.83 1.82
CA GLY A 36 -14.08 16.18 0.61
C GLY A 36 -12.70 15.54 0.49
N CYS A 37 -12.47 14.42 1.19
CA CYS A 37 -11.29 13.58 1.08
C CYS A 37 -11.68 12.17 0.64
N VAL A 38 -10.76 11.51 -0.07
CA VAL A 38 -10.79 10.06 -0.22
C VAL A 38 -10.21 9.44 1.05
N THR A 39 -10.90 8.45 1.58
CA THR A 39 -10.48 7.68 2.75
C THR A 39 -10.21 6.25 2.33
N VAL A 40 -9.02 5.74 2.64
CA VAL A 40 -8.62 4.35 2.46
C VAL A 40 -8.25 3.83 3.84
N ARG A 41 -8.89 2.75 4.30
CA ARG A 41 -8.54 2.08 5.55
C ARG A 41 -8.02 0.69 5.22
N VAL A 42 -6.80 0.40 5.65
CA VAL A 42 -6.08 -0.84 5.32
C VAL A 42 -5.80 -1.64 6.58
N GLY A 43 -5.91 -2.95 6.47
CA GLY A 43 -5.53 -3.88 7.53
C GLY A 43 -4.69 -5.03 6.96
N ASP A 44 -3.76 -5.51 7.77
CA ASP A 44 -3.04 -6.76 7.53
C ASP A 44 -3.90 -7.95 8.05
N VAL A 45 -3.40 -9.17 7.89
CA VAL A 45 -3.98 -10.37 8.50
C VAL A 45 -4.01 -10.26 10.03
N GLU A 46 -3.10 -9.48 10.60
CA GLU A 46 -2.94 -9.25 12.04
C GLU A 46 -2.90 -7.75 12.36
N GLY A 47 -3.59 -7.34 13.41
CA GLY A 47 -3.50 -5.99 13.97
C GLY A 47 -4.60 -5.02 13.56
N ASP A 48 -4.48 -3.80 14.08
CA ASP A 48 -5.47 -2.73 13.89
C ASP A 48 -5.33 -2.06 12.52
N PRO A 49 -6.44 -1.67 11.89
CA PRO A 49 -6.39 -1.01 10.59
C PRO A 49 -5.85 0.42 10.70
N VAL A 50 -5.19 0.87 9.64
CA VAL A 50 -4.67 2.24 9.52
C VAL A 50 -5.43 3.02 8.44
N GLY A 51 -5.78 4.26 8.77
CA GLY A 51 -6.40 5.20 7.85
C GLY A 51 -5.36 5.98 7.04
N ILE A 52 -5.59 6.07 5.73
CA ILE A 52 -4.92 6.94 4.78
C ILE A 52 -5.99 7.86 4.17
N VAL A 53 -5.77 9.16 4.24
CA VAL A 53 -6.73 10.18 3.84
C VAL A 53 -6.05 11.19 2.95
N VAL A 54 -6.63 11.43 1.78
CA VAL A 54 -6.08 12.34 0.77
C VAL A 54 -7.18 13.29 0.28
N PRO A 55 -6.91 14.60 0.11
CA PRO A 55 -7.88 15.51 -0.50
C PRO A 55 -8.34 15.00 -1.87
N GLY A 56 -9.65 15.05 -2.14
CA GLY A 56 -10.23 14.45 -3.36
C GLY A 56 -9.61 14.96 -4.65
N GLU A 57 -9.22 16.23 -4.66
CA GLU A 57 -8.58 16.91 -5.78
C GLU A 57 -7.15 16.42 -6.09
N SER A 58 -6.47 15.81 -5.12
CA SER A 58 -5.09 15.33 -5.29
C SER A 58 -5.03 13.90 -5.85
N VAL A 59 -6.14 13.16 -5.80
CA VAL A 59 -6.19 11.73 -6.15
C VAL A 59 -6.01 11.43 -7.64
N PRO A 60 -6.56 12.21 -8.61
CA PRO A 60 -6.40 11.89 -10.03
C PRO A 60 -4.93 11.78 -10.47
N GLY A 61 -4.07 12.71 -10.05
CA GLY A 61 -2.63 12.66 -10.38
C GLY A 61 -1.89 11.52 -9.70
N LEU A 62 -2.34 11.10 -8.52
CA LEU A 62 -1.78 9.93 -7.82
C LEU A 62 -2.14 8.62 -8.53
N LEU A 63 -3.37 8.49 -9.04
CA LEU A 63 -3.84 7.28 -9.69
C LEU A 63 -3.06 6.93 -10.97
N ASP A 64 -2.65 7.92 -11.75
CA ASP A 64 -1.82 7.66 -12.94
C ASP A 64 -0.43 7.11 -12.55
N THR A 65 0.08 7.50 -11.38
CA THR A 65 1.35 6.97 -10.86
C THR A 65 1.14 5.58 -10.26
N VAL A 66 0.02 5.34 -9.58
CA VAL A 66 -0.38 4.00 -9.10
C VAL A 66 -0.54 3.02 -10.27
N ASP A 67 -1.20 3.42 -11.35
CA ASP A 67 -1.39 2.54 -12.52
C ASP A 67 -0.07 2.11 -13.15
N ARG A 68 0.94 2.99 -13.17
CA ARG A 68 2.31 2.65 -13.64
C ARG A 68 3.00 1.70 -12.67
N ALA A 69 2.96 1.97 -11.37
CA ALA A 69 3.55 1.10 -10.35
C ALA A 69 2.93 -0.31 -10.37
N ILE A 70 1.62 -0.41 -10.57
CA ILE A 70 0.91 -1.68 -10.75
C ILE A 70 1.51 -2.46 -11.92
N LEU A 71 1.69 -1.83 -13.09
CA LEU A 71 2.23 -2.51 -14.26
C LEU A 71 3.65 -3.04 -14.02
N GLU A 72 4.51 -2.24 -13.41
CA GLU A 72 5.87 -2.65 -13.05
C GLU A 72 5.89 -3.81 -12.04
N ALA A 73 5.00 -3.77 -11.04
CA ALA A 73 4.86 -4.82 -10.06
C ALA A 73 4.28 -6.11 -10.66
N GLU A 74 3.32 -6.02 -11.57
CA GLU A 74 2.74 -7.19 -12.25
C GLU A 74 3.77 -8.01 -13.01
N ASP A 75 4.73 -7.35 -13.68
CA ASP A 75 5.79 -8.05 -14.40
C ASP A 75 6.66 -8.90 -13.45
N GLN A 76 6.95 -8.39 -12.25
CA GLN A 76 7.68 -9.13 -11.22
C GLN A 76 6.82 -10.15 -10.47
N TYR A 77 5.51 -9.87 -10.33
CA TYR A 77 4.57 -10.68 -9.56
C TYR A 77 4.53 -12.13 -10.06
N TRP A 78 4.49 -12.33 -11.38
CA TRP A 78 4.44 -13.66 -11.98
C TRP A 78 5.72 -14.47 -11.78
N ASP A 79 6.87 -13.80 -11.68
CA ASP A 79 8.18 -14.43 -11.56
C ASP A 79 8.59 -14.71 -10.12
N VAL A 80 8.07 -13.93 -9.16
CA VAL A 80 8.51 -14.00 -7.77
C VAL A 80 7.40 -14.54 -6.87
N VAL A 81 6.22 -13.92 -6.91
CA VAL A 81 5.14 -14.20 -5.95
C VAL A 81 4.48 -15.54 -6.26
N VAL A 82 4.17 -15.83 -7.53
CA VAL A 82 3.52 -17.09 -7.90
C VAL A 82 4.37 -18.33 -7.58
N PRO A 83 5.67 -18.38 -7.90
CA PRO A 83 6.52 -19.49 -7.48
C PRO A 83 6.63 -19.60 -5.96
N TYR A 84 6.72 -18.48 -5.24
CA TYR A 84 6.74 -18.48 -3.78
C TYR A 84 5.48 -19.11 -3.19
N VAL A 85 4.28 -18.64 -3.59
CA VAL A 85 3.00 -19.18 -3.12
C VAL A 85 2.89 -20.69 -3.37
N ARG A 86 3.34 -21.16 -4.54
CA ARG A 86 3.38 -22.61 -4.84
C ARG A 86 4.34 -23.38 -3.92
N SER A 87 5.45 -22.78 -3.52
CA SER A 87 6.46 -23.39 -2.65
C SER A 87 6.01 -23.49 -1.19
N VAL A 88 5.13 -22.59 -0.72
CA VAL A 88 4.59 -22.62 0.64
C VAL A 88 3.79 -23.90 0.89
N GLY A 89 3.09 -24.42 -0.12
CA GLY A 89 2.32 -25.67 0.00
C GLY A 89 1.19 -25.62 1.02
N ALA A 90 0.71 -24.41 1.35
CA ALA A 90 -0.34 -24.17 2.34
C ALA A 90 -1.67 -24.84 1.97
N ALA A 91 -2.42 -25.25 3.00
CA ALA A 91 -3.69 -25.95 2.85
C ALA A 91 -4.86 -24.99 2.60
N ASP A 92 -4.75 -23.75 3.09
CA ASP A 92 -5.76 -22.71 2.93
C ASP A 92 -5.16 -21.32 2.63
N GLN A 93 -6.03 -20.37 2.31
CA GLN A 93 -5.65 -19.03 1.88
C GLN A 93 -5.15 -18.15 3.03
N GLU A 94 -5.57 -18.42 4.27
CA GLU A 94 -5.15 -17.65 5.44
C GLU A 94 -3.69 -17.98 5.79
N GLU A 95 -3.29 -19.24 5.63
CA GLU A 95 -1.89 -19.66 5.70
C GLU A 95 -1.04 -19.01 4.60
N VAL A 96 -1.54 -18.93 3.35
CA VAL A 96 -0.84 -18.23 2.26
C VAL A 96 -0.68 -16.74 2.57
N ALA A 97 -1.74 -16.08 3.05
CA ALA A 97 -1.71 -14.66 3.38
C ALA A 97 -0.72 -14.37 4.53
N ARG A 98 -0.70 -15.21 5.58
CA ARG A 98 0.28 -15.11 6.66
C ARG A 98 1.72 -15.34 6.16
N ALA A 99 1.95 -16.34 5.33
CA ALA A 99 3.26 -16.63 4.76
C ALA A 99 3.77 -15.47 3.87
N LEU A 100 2.93 -14.93 2.99
CA LEU A 100 3.24 -13.76 2.17
C LEU A 100 3.51 -12.52 3.04
N SER A 101 2.69 -12.31 4.07
CA SER A 101 2.85 -11.21 5.02
C SER A 101 4.20 -11.31 5.73
N ALA A 102 4.61 -12.49 6.19
CA ALA A 102 5.94 -12.72 6.77
C ALA A 102 7.08 -12.49 5.75
N TRP A 103 6.97 -13.09 4.57
CA TRP A 103 7.99 -12.98 3.52
C TRP A 103 8.20 -11.54 3.04
N HIS A 104 7.14 -10.76 2.90
CA HIS A 104 7.25 -9.35 2.52
C HIS A 104 7.96 -8.52 3.59
N ARG A 105 7.76 -8.82 4.88
CA ARG A 105 8.48 -8.12 5.95
C ARG A 105 10.00 -8.27 5.86
N GLU A 106 10.47 -9.34 5.23
CA GLU A 106 11.90 -9.61 5.03
C GLU A 106 12.48 -8.89 3.79
N GLN A 107 11.66 -8.29 2.92
CA GLN A 107 12.10 -7.67 1.65
C GLN A 107 12.70 -6.26 1.80
N ARG A 108 13.07 -5.86 3.03
CA ARG A 108 13.77 -4.59 3.33
C ARG A 108 13.05 -3.33 2.82
N TRP A 109 11.72 -3.33 2.82
CA TRP A 109 10.91 -2.17 2.40
C TRP A 109 11.26 -0.87 3.13
N GLU A 110 11.54 -0.94 4.43
CA GLU A 110 11.96 0.21 5.22
C GLU A 110 13.23 0.86 4.67
N GLN A 111 14.15 0.06 4.12
CA GLN A 111 15.38 0.58 3.52
C GLN A 111 15.06 1.36 2.24
N ALA A 112 14.19 0.83 1.38
CA ALA A 112 13.74 1.53 0.18
C ALA A 112 12.94 2.81 0.53
N ALA A 113 12.20 2.79 1.63
CA ALA A 113 11.46 3.96 2.10
C ALA A 113 12.35 5.09 2.65
N MET A 114 13.62 4.81 3.01
CA MET A 114 14.57 5.86 3.40
C MET A 114 15.03 6.71 2.21
N ASP A 115 14.86 6.23 0.97
CA ASP A 115 15.21 6.97 -0.24
C ASP A 115 14.09 7.93 -0.69
N ALA A 116 12.90 7.84 -0.07
CA ALA A 116 11.81 8.76 -0.33
C ALA A 116 12.12 10.16 0.26
N PRO A 117 11.81 11.26 -0.46
CA PRO A 117 11.96 12.61 0.06
C PRO A 117 11.20 12.79 1.39
N ALA A 118 11.84 13.42 2.38
CA ALA A 118 11.27 13.56 3.72
C ALA A 118 10.03 14.49 3.74
N GLU A 119 9.91 15.36 2.75
CA GLU A 119 8.79 16.27 2.52
C GLU A 119 7.57 15.59 1.88
N ASP A 120 7.72 14.38 1.32
CA ASP A 120 6.63 13.70 0.63
C ASP A 120 5.60 13.17 1.62
N VAL A 121 4.38 13.68 1.51
CA VAL A 121 3.23 13.22 2.30
C VAL A 121 2.80 11.81 1.86
N MET A 122 2.99 11.48 0.59
CA MET A 122 2.65 10.19 -0.02
C MET A 122 3.71 9.83 -1.05
N PHE A 123 4.12 8.57 -1.11
CA PHE A 123 5.03 8.05 -2.14
C PHE A 123 4.71 6.58 -2.45
N LEU A 124 5.23 6.09 -3.59
CA LEU A 124 5.07 4.72 -4.03
C LEU A 124 6.43 4.04 -4.17
N LEU A 125 6.50 2.76 -3.79
CA LEU A 125 7.65 1.89 -4.02
C LEU A 125 7.18 0.60 -4.68
N SER A 126 7.88 0.13 -5.71
CA SER A 126 7.65 -1.18 -6.32
C SER A 126 8.79 -2.11 -5.92
N ASN A 127 8.49 -3.24 -5.27
CA ASN A 127 9.49 -4.24 -4.90
C ASN A 127 8.84 -5.62 -4.75
N ALA A 128 9.57 -6.68 -5.09
CA ALA A 128 9.13 -8.07 -4.91
C ALA A 128 7.71 -8.35 -5.49
N GLY A 129 7.39 -7.76 -6.65
CA GLY A 129 6.07 -7.93 -7.28
C GLY A 129 4.91 -7.23 -6.58
N HIS A 130 5.16 -6.34 -5.62
CA HIS A 130 4.15 -5.59 -4.88
C HIS A 130 4.39 -4.08 -4.98
N VAL A 131 3.35 -3.32 -4.67
CA VAL A 131 3.41 -1.86 -4.61
C VAL A 131 3.17 -1.43 -3.17
N ALA A 132 4.14 -0.75 -2.57
CA ALA A 132 3.96 -0.11 -1.28
C ALA A 132 3.53 1.34 -1.45
N VAL A 133 2.48 1.72 -0.73
CA VAL A 133 2.02 3.09 -0.54
C VAL A 133 2.55 3.59 0.79
N GLY A 134 3.53 4.49 0.73
CA GLY A 134 4.00 5.23 1.89
C GLY A 134 3.11 6.41 2.16
N ALA A 135 2.66 6.58 3.40
CA ALA A 135 1.85 7.71 3.83
C ALA A 135 2.39 8.28 5.14
N ASN A 136 2.76 9.56 5.11
CA ASN A 136 3.21 10.33 6.27
C ASN A 136 2.09 11.23 6.79
N PRO A 137 2.17 11.74 8.03
CA PRO A 137 1.30 12.82 8.47
C PRO A 137 1.35 14.02 7.51
N PRO A 138 0.20 14.60 7.13
CA PRO A 138 -1.15 14.38 7.68
C PRO A 138 -1.97 13.29 6.97
N ALA A 139 -1.49 12.69 5.88
CA ALA A 139 -2.26 11.69 5.14
C ALA A 139 -2.58 10.45 5.98
N SER A 140 -1.69 10.07 6.89
CA SER A 140 -1.96 9.09 7.93
C SER A 140 -1.63 9.67 9.31
N PRO A 141 -2.32 9.30 10.41
CA PRO A 141 -1.99 9.80 11.75
C PRO A 141 -0.58 9.39 12.20
N ILE A 142 -0.05 8.31 11.65
CA ILE A 142 1.30 7.80 11.87
C ILE A 142 1.94 7.47 10.52
N PRO A 143 3.27 7.53 10.37
CA PRO A 143 3.91 7.02 9.16
C PRO A 143 3.58 5.54 8.94
N VAL A 144 3.01 5.22 7.78
CA VAL A 144 2.61 3.86 7.40
C VAL A 144 3.14 3.50 6.03
N LEU A 145 3.55 2.24 5.88
CA LEU A 145 3.88 1.63 4.60
C LEU A 145 2.90 0.49 4.33
N ALA A 146 1.93 0.72 3.45
CA ALA A 146 0.90 -0.25 3.08
C ALA A 146 1.31 -0.96 1.79
N ILE A 147 1.66 -2.25 1.88
CA ILE A 147 2.16 -3.08 0.78
C ILE A 147 0.99 -3.84 0.17
N PHE A 148 0.65 -3.52 -1.08
CA PHE A 148 -0.46 -4.10 -1.79
C PHE A 148 0.01 -5.08 -2.85
N ASP A 149 -0.77 -6.15 -3.02
CA ASP A 149 -0.78 -6.93 -4.25
C ASP A 149 -1.25 -6.02 -5.41
N PRO A 150 -0.55 -5.97 -6.56
CA PRO A 150 -0.97 -5.17 -7.72
C PRO A 150 -2.41 -5.47 -8.18
N LEU A 151 -2.88 -6.71 -8.02
CA LEU A 151 -4.22 -7.16 -8.36
C LEU A 151 -5.26 -6.60 -7.39
N GLN A 152 -4.92 -6.53 -6.10
CA GLN A 152 -5.74 -5.87 -5.09
C GLN A 152 -5.88 -4.38 -5.40
N LEU A 153 -4.78 -3.69 -5.78
CA LEU A 153 -4.84 -2.29 -6.21
C LEU A 153 -5.76 -2.10 -7.41
N ARG A 154 -5.62 -2.94 -8.45
CA ARG A 154 -6.53 -2.88 -9.61
C ARG A 154 -8.00 -3.05 -9.24
N ARG A 155 -8.29 -3.97 -8.30
CA ARG A 155 -9.65 -4.23 -7.82
C ARG A 155 -10.24 -3.01 -7.12
N ILE A 156 -9.45 -2.29 -6.32
CA ILE A 156 -9.93 -1.12 -5.57
C ILE A 156 -9.85 0.19 -6.37
N SER A 157 -9.08 0.27 -7.45
CA SER A 157 -8.94 1.48 -8.29
C SER A 157 -10.27 2.10 -8.74
N PRO A 158 -11.29 1.33 -9.19
CA PRO A 158 -12.61 1.91 -9.51
C PRO A 158 -13.29 2.56 -8.30
N ALA A 159 -13.19 1.95 -7.12
CA ALA A 159 -13.73 2.51 -5.88
C ALA A 159 -12.99 3.79 -5.46
N ILE A 160 -11.66 3.83 -5.61
CA ILE A 160 -10.86 5.04 -5.35
C ILE A 160 -11.27 6.17 -6.31
N ARG A 161 -11.46 5.86 -7.60
CA ARG A 161 -11.94 6.84 -8.59
C ARG A 161 -13.34 7.35 -8.26
N ALA A 162 -14.25 6.47 -7.85
CA ALA A 162 -15.60 6.86 -7.44
C ALA A 162 -15.57 7.75 -6.18
N ALA A 163 -14.81 7.36 -5.17
CA ALA A 163 -14.60 8.13 -3.95
C ALA A 163 -13.95 9.49 -4.23
N SER A 164 -13.00 9.58 -5.16
CA SER A 164 -12.37 10.84 -5.57
C SER A 164 -13.38 11.79 -6.18
N ARG A 165 -14.21 11.32 -7.12
CA ARG A 165 -15.29 12.13 -7.69
C ARG A 165 -16.25 12.62 -6.62
N GLN A 166 -16.66 11.73 -5.72
CA GLN A 166 -17.55 12.07 -4.63
C GLN A 166 -16.92 13.08 -3.65
N ALA A 167 -15.63 12.92 -3.31
CA ALA A 167 -14.88 13.85 -2.48
C ALA A 167 -14.77 15.24 -3.12
N VAL A 168 -14.56 15.32 -4.44
CA VAL A 168 -14.58 16.61 -5.15
C VAL A 168 -15.95 17.29 -5.04
N LEU A 169 -17.05 16.53 -5.12
CA LEU A 169 -18.41 17.07 -4.94
C LEU A 169 -18.68 17.51 -3.49
N GLU A 170 -18.12 16.82 -2.50
CA GLU A 170 -18.20 17.15 -1.09
C GLU A 170 -17.27 18.30 -0.67
N THR A 171 -16.40 18.79 -1.57
CA THR A 171 -15.36 19.74 -1.24
C THR A 171 -15.98 21.06 -0.75
N ALA A 172 -15.94 21.25 0.56
CA ALA A 172 -16.32 22.47 1.23
C ALA A 172 -15.22 23.53 1.10
N THR A 173 -15.54 24.78 1.43
CA THR A 173 -14.60 25.92 1.50
C THR A 173 -13.50 25.77 2.56
N ARG A 174 -13.42 24.64 3.25
CA ARG A 174 -12.48 24.40 4.35
C ARG A 174 -11.07 24.04 3.81
N PRO A 175 -10.01 24.56 4.44
CA PRO A 175 -8.63 24.18 4.13
C PRO A 175 -8.41 22.66 4.14
N ALA A 176 -7.57 22.17 3.23
CA ALA A 176 -7.32 20.73 3.04
C ALA A 176 -6.90 20.01 4.33
N LEU A 177 -6.01 20.61 5.13
CA LEU A 177 -5.55 20.01 6.40
C LEU A 177 -6.69 19.78 7.41
N LEU A 178 -7.65 20.70 7.48
CA LEU A 178 -8.81 20.56 8.38
C LEU A 178 -9.77 19.48 7.87
N ARG A 179 -9.93 19.37 6.55
CA ARG A 179 -10.69 18.28 5.92
C ARG A 179 -10.08 16.92 6.21
N VAL A 180 -8.77 16.78 6.03
CA VAL A 180 -8.02 15.54 6.29
C VAL A 180 -8.17 15.11 7.76
N ARG A 181 -8.00 16.05 8.71
CA ARG A 181 -8.21 15.77 10.13
C ARG A 181 -9.63 15.29 10.43
N ALA A 182 -10.65 16.00 9.95
CA ALA A 182 -12.04 15.63 10.18
C ALA A 182 -12.40 14.27 9.53
N ALA A 183 -11.83 13.97 8.36
CA ALA A 183 -12.00 12.67 7.72
C ALA A 183 -11.35 11.54 8.52
N HIS A 184 -10.17 11.75 9.12
CA HIS A 184 -9.56 10.78 10.06
C HIS A 184 -10.45 10.54 11.28
N GLU A 185 -11.03 11.58 11.86
CA GLU A 185 -11.96 11.46 13.01
C GLU A 185 -13.21 10.63 12.63
N VAL A 186 -13.81 10.90 11.46
CA VAL A 186 -14.96 10.11 10.96
C VAL A 186 -14.56 8.66 10.68
N LEU A 187 -13.38 8.43 10.09
CA LEU A 187 -12.90 7.10 9.74
C LEU A 187 -12.59 6.27 10.99
N GLY A 188 -11.97 6.87 12.01
CA GLY A 188 -11.64 6.21 13.28
C GLY A 188 -12.88 5.89 14.13
N ALA A 189 -13.97 6.65 13.98
CA ALA A 189 -15.23 6.38 14.69
C ALA A 189 -16.07 5.26 14.08
N ARG A 190 -15.80 4.85 12.83
CA ARG A 190 -16.53 3.77 12.16
C ARG A 190 -15.97 2.41 12.58
N PRO A 191 -16.82 1.40 12.86
CA PRO A 191 -16.33 0.05 13.12
C PRO A 191 -15.54 -0.46 11.91
N TRP A 192 -14.43 -1.16 12.16
CA TRP A 192 -13.73 -1.91 11.12
C TRP A 192 -14.62 -3.03 10.65
N ARG A 193 -14.94 -3.10 9.35
CA ARG A 193 -15.85 -4.14 8.86
C ARG A 193 -15.15 -5.48 9.01
N GLU A 194 -15.85 -6.42 9.65
CA GLU A 194 -15.47 -7.83 9.57
C GLU A 194 -15.58 -8.26 8.11
N SER A 195 -14.72 -9.20 7.70
CA SER A 195 -14.75 -9.69 6.32
C SER A 195 -16.12 -10.32 6.06
N ASP A 196 -16.90 -9.68 5.18
CA ASP A 196 -18.15 -10.26 4.72
C ASP A 196 -17.77 -11.50 3.89
N SER A 197 -18.35 -12.66 4.21
CA SER A 197 -18.16 -13.92 3.46
C SER A 197 -18.49 -13.82 1.96
N ARG A 198 -19.08 -12.70 1.50
CA ARG A 198 -19.23 -12.32 0.09
C ARG A 198 -17.92 -11.91 -0.59
N GLU A 199 -16.92 -11.43 0.15
CA GLU A 199 -15.57 -11.17 -0.39
C GLU A 199 -14.86 -12.47 -0.78
N ALA A 200 -15.18 -13.61 -0.15
CA ALA A 200 -14.67 -14.92 -0.55
C ALA A 200 -15.12 -15.33 -1.97
N SER A 201 -16.33 -14.94 -2.40
CA SER A 201 -16.75 -15.09 -3.81
C SER A 201 -15.93 -14.19 -4.75
N SER A 202 -15.61 -12.97 -4.32
CA SER A 202 -14.71 -12.06 -5.06
C SER A 202 -13.26 -12.57 -5.11
N GLN A 203 -12.87 -13.46 -4.20
CA GLN A 203 -11.53 -14.02 -4.09
C GLN A 203 -11.34 -15.23 -5.03
N ALA A 204 -12.37 -16.05 -5.22
CA ALA A 204 -12.41 -17.06 -6.28
C ALA A 204 -12.42 -16.40 -7.67
N GLU A 205 -13.20 -15.31 -7.84
CA GLU A 205 -13.19 -14.48 -9.05
C GLU A 205 -11.83 -13.80 -9.26
N ALA A 206 -11.20 -13.27 -8.20
CA ALA A 206 -9.86 -12.72 -8.26
C ALA A 206 -8.85 -13.81 -8.64
N SER A 207 -8.90 -14.99 -8.04
CA SER A 207 -8.03 -16.13 -8.39
C SER A 207 -8.22 -16.57 -9.85
N ALA A 208 -9.47 -16.54 -10.35
CA ALA A 208 -9.79 -16.82 -11.74
C ALA A 208 -9.27 -15.72 -12.69
N ASP A 209 -9.40 -14.44 -12.32
CA ASP A 209 -8.86 -13.31 -13.09
C ASP A 209 -7.32 -13.33 -13.10
N ILE A 210 -6.69 -13.63 -11.96
CA ILE A 210 -5.24 -13.86 -11.82
C ILE A 210 -4.80 -14.99 -12.75
N LYS A 211 -5.50 -16.13 -12.73
CA LYS A 211 -5.19 -17.26 -13.60
C LYS A 211 -5.39 -16.93 -15.08
N ALA A 212 -6.45 -16.18 -15.42
CA ALA A 212 -6.73 -15.74 -16.79
C ALA A 212 -5.65 -14.77 -17.30
N ARG A 213 -5.23 -13.82 -16.48
CA ARG A 213 -4.16 -12.87 -16.77
C ARG A 213 -2.80 -13.53 -16.88
N TYR A 214 -2.47 -14.45 -15.97
CA TYR A 214 -1.27 -15.27 -16.08
C TYR A 214 -1.26 -16.04 -17.40
N THR A 215 -2.39 -16.69 -17.74
CA THR A 215 -2.52 -17.43 -19.00
C THR A 215 -2.35 -16.50 -20.22
N ALA A 216 -2.91 -15.29 -20.17
CA ALA A 216 -2.74 -14.29 -21.22
C ALA A 216 -1.29 -13.76 -21.30
N HIS A 217 -0.61 -13.56 -20.17
CA HIS A 217 0.79 -13.14 -20.11
C HIS A 217 1.70 -14.20 -20.71
N VAL A 218 1.59 -15.46 -20.28
CA VAL A 218 2.34 -16.61 -20.83
C VAL A 218 2.13 -16.76 -22.35
N ARG A 219 0.91 -16.48 -22.84
CA ARG A 219 0.60 -16.49 -24.29
C ARG A 219 1.25 -15.33 -25.06
N ARG A 220 1.43 -14.16 -24.45
CA ARG A 220 2.01 -12.97 -25.09
C ARG A 220 3.54 -12.94 -25.04
N SER A 221 4.11 -13.53 -24.00
CA SER A 221 5.55 -13.64 -23.78
C SER A 221 5.90 -15.11 -23.54
N PRO A 222 5.95 -15.96 -24.60
CA PRO A 222 6.37 -17.33 -24.44
C PRO A 222 7.85 -17.32 -24.07
N ARG A 223 8.16 -17.37 -22.77
CA ARG A 223 9.51 -17.69 -22.34
C ARG A 223 9.82 -19.08 -22.89
N GLY A 224 10.88 -19.13 -23.70
CA GLY A 224 11.24 -20.28 -24.52
C GLY A 224 11.20 -21.59 -23.73
N GLY A 225 10.76 -22.64 -24.43
CA GLY A 225 10.95 -24.01 -23.98
C GLY A 225 12.44 -24.32 -23.75
N PRO A 226 12.73 -25.42 -23.04
CA PRO A 226 14.10 -25.81 -22.76
C PRO A 226 14.89 -25.96 -24.06
N ALA A 227 16.05 -25.31 -24.12
CA ALA A 227 17.15 -25.62 -25.03
C ALA A 227 18.32 -26.17 -24.20
#